data_AF-A0A7Y5L395-F1
#
_entry.id   AF-A0A7Y5L395-F1
#
_cell.length_a   1.000
_cell.length_b   1.000
_cell.length_c   1.000
_cell.angle_alpha   90.00
_cell.angle_beta   90.00
_cell.angle_gamma   90.00
#
_symmetry.space_group_name_H-M   'P 1'
#
loop_
_entity.id
_entity.type
_entity.pdbx_description
1 polymer ?
#
loop_
_entity_poly.entity_id
_entity_poly.type
_entity_poly.pdbx_seq_one_letter_code
_entity_poly.pdbx_strand_id
1 'polypeptide(L)' 'MKNHTSIVIAHRLRTILAADVILAMNEGRLVEQDRRSGARSAHEELLAQGALTLTSIELNFDTLLIL' A
#
# COMPACT_ATOMS: atom_id res chain seq x y z
N MET A 1 -3.54 9.95 10.16
CA MET A 1 -3.88 11.37 9.94
C MET A 1 -5.39 11.51 10.05
N LYS A 2 -5.92 12.42 10.87
CA LYS A 2 -7.37 12.64 10.95
C LYS A 2 -7.64 14.06 10.46
N ASN A 3 -8.59 14.20 9.53
CA ASN A 3 -9.00 15.47 8.89
C ASN A 3 -7.99 16.15 7.96
N HIS A 4 -7.00 15.42 7.45
CA HIS A 4 -6.10 15.91 6.41
C HIS A 4 -5.93 14.83 5.34
N THR A 5 -5.96 15.24 4.07
CA THR A 5 -5.44 14.42 2.98
C THR A 5 -3.92 14.47 3.08
N SER A 6 -3.28 13.31 3.23
CA SER A 6 -1.82 13.26 3.20
C SER A 6 -1.34 12.06 2.42
N ILE A 7 -0.26 12.30 1.69
CA ILE A 7 0.38 11.42 0.75
C ILE A 7 1.71 11.00 1.39
N VAL A 8 1.97 9.70 1.52
CA VAL A 8 3.10 9.19 2.31
C VAL A 8 3.83 8.07 1.61
N ILE A 9 5.06 8.34 1.17
CA ILE A 9 6.00 7.31 0.73
C ILE A 9 6.35 6.42 1.94
N ALA A 10 5.78 5.22 1.98
CA ALA A 10 5.83 4.36 3.15
C ALA A 10 6.87 3.24 2.98
N HIS A 11 7.90 3.27 3.81
CA HIS A 11 8.89 2.17 3.95
C HIS A 11 8.65 1.28 5.17
N ARG A 12 7.69 1.66 6.04
CA ARG A 12 7.40 0.95 7.29
C ARG A 12 6.05 0.26 7.14
N LEU A 13 6.01 -1.06 7.39
CA LEU A 13 4.78 -1.86 7.33
C LEU A 13 3.65 -1.26 8.18
N ARG A 14 3.96 -0.72 9.37
CA ARG A 14 2.95 -0.06 10.22
C ARG A 14 2.29 1.14 9.52
N THR A 15 3.03 1.89 8.69
CA THR A 15 2.46 3.01 7.94
C THR A 15 1.54 2.50 6.83
N ILE A 16 1.96 1.43 6.13
CA ILE A 16 1.19 0.78 5.07
C ILE A 16 -0.14 0.25 5.61
N LEU A 17 -0.11 -0.49 6.73
CA LEU A 17 -1.31 -1.06 7.37
C LEU A 17 -2.30 0.00 7.86
N ALA A 18 -1.80 1.18 8.25
CA ALA A 18 -2.63 2.29 8.70
C ALA A 18 -3.28 3.08 7.56
N ALA A 19 -2.79 2.93 6.33
CA ALA A 19 -3.25 3.68 5.18
C ALA A 19 -4.71 3.34 4.81
N ASP A 20 -5.42 4.34 4.33
CA ASP A 20 -6.79 4.18 3.83
C ASP A 20 -6.80 3.74 2.36
N VAL A 21 -5.76 4.12 1.60
CA VAL A 21 -5.52 3.74 0.21
C VAL A 21 -4.05 3.35 0.09
N ILE A 22 -3.76 2.31 -0.70
CA ILE A 22 -2.42 1.86 -1.06
C ILE A 22 -2.30 1.93 -2.58
N LEU A 23 -1.21 2.53 -3.05
CA LEU A 23 -0.82 2.59 -4.44
C LEU A 23 0.57 1.94 -4.54
N ALA A 24 0.70 0.92 -5.37
CA ALA A 24 1.98 0.32 -5.66
C ALA A 24 2.47 0.84 -7.01
N MET A 25 3.69 1.36 -7.05
CA MET A 25 4.28 1.88 -8.28
C MET A 25 5.56 1.12 -8.62
N ASN A 26 5.73 0.84 -9.91
CA ASN A 26 6.96 0.28 -10.47
C ASN A 26 7.34 1.07 -11.73
N GLU A 27 8.61 1.46 -11.86
CA GLU A 27 9.15 2.22 -13.00
C GLU A 27 8.30 3.45 -13.39
N GLY A 28 7.78 4.17 -12.39
CA GLY A 28 6.94 5.36 -12.60
C GLY A 28 5.50 5.05 -13.08
N ARG A 29 5.06 3.79 -13.06
CA ARG A 29 3.70 3.38 -13.40
C ARG A 29 2.97 2.80 -12.18
N LEU A 30 1.68 3.07 -12.08
CA LEU A 30 0.80 2.44 -11.09
C LEU A 30 0.58 0.98 -11.51
N VAL A 31 0.99 0.04 -10.66
CA VAL A 31 0.86 -1.40 -10.90
C VAL A 31 -0.28 -2.01 -10.09
N GLU A 32 -0.53 -1.53 -8.87
CA GLU A 32 -1.63 -1.99 -8.03
C GLU A 32 -2.23 -0.85 -7.23
N GLN A 33 -3.53 -0.95 -6.93
CA GLN A 33 -4.24 0.00 -6.11
C GLN A 33 -5.32 -0.72 -5.32
N ASP A 34 -5.36 -0.48 -4.01
CA ASP A 34 -6.48 -0.92 -3.19
C ASP A 34 -6.79 0.07 -2.07
N ARG A 35 -7.96 -0.07 -1.46
CA ARG A 35 -8.47 0.81 -0.41
C ARG A 35 -9.10 -0.01 0.70
N ARG A 36 -9.16 0.57 1.89
CA ARG A 36 -9.85 -0.03 3.03
C ARG A 36 -11.31 -0.33 2.66
N SER A 37 -11.77 -1.54 3.02
CA SER A 37 -13.15 -1.99 2.81
C SER A 37 -13.72 -2.57 4.10
N GLY A 38 -14.70 -1.89 4.69
CA GLY A 38 -15.29 -2.29 5.97
C GLY A 38 -14.24 -2.39 7.08
N ALA A 39 -14.05 -3.60 7.61
CA ALA A 39 -13.08 -3.89 8.67
C ALA A 39 -11.68 -4.27 8.15
N ARG A 40 -11.52 -4.52 6.84
CA ARG A 40 -10.22 -4.92 6.25
C ARG A 40 -9.44 -3.71 5.79
N SER A 41 -8.17 -3.65 6.16
CA SER A 41 -7.20 -2.65 5.67
C SER A 41 -7.01 -2.76 4.16
N ALA A 42 -6.54 -1.67 3.54
CA ALA A 42 -6.19 -1.68 2.11
C ALA A 42 -5.15 -2.76 1.77
N HIS A 43 -4.26 -3.08 2.72
CA HIS A 43 -3.28 -4.14 2.56
C HIS A 43 -3.91 -5.53 2.51
N GLU A 44 -4.90 -5.80 3.36
CA GLU A 44 -5.61 -7.10 3.37
C GLU A 44 -6.48 -7.30 2.13
N GLU A 45 -7.14 -6.24 1.65
CA GLU A 45 -7.89 -6.28 0.39
C GLU A 45 -6.94 -6.58 -0.79
N LEU A 46 -5.78 -5.94 -0.81
CA LEU A 46 -4.78 -6.14 -1.85
C LEU A 46 -4.24 -7.58 -1.85
N LEU A 47 -3.97 -8.17 -0.67
CA LEU A 47 -3.60 -9.58 -0.56
C LEU A 47 -4.70 -10.54 -1.04
N ALA A 48 -5.97 -10.20 -0.77
CA ALA A 48 -7.11 -11.02 -1.18
C ALA A 48 -7.28 -11.07 -2.71
N GLN A 49 -6.80 -10.06 -3.44
CA GLN A 49 -6.84 -10.02 -4.90
C GLN A 49 -5.74 -10.86 -5.57
N GLY A 50 -4.90 -11.56 -4.80
CA GLY A 50 -3.82 -12.39 -5.35
C GLY A 50 -2.60 -11.58 -5.81
N ALA A 51 -2.36 -10.43 -5.18
CA ALA A 51 -1.22 -9.56 -5.47
C ALA A 51 0.12 -10.25 -5.17
N LEU A 52 0.70 -10.83 -6.22
CA LEU A 52 2.01 -11.47 -6.21
C LEU A 52 3.16 -10.45 -6.06
N THR A 53 2.91 -9.13 -6.15
CA THR A 53 3.98 -8.11 -6.08
C THR A 53 4.22 -7.53 -4.68
N LEU A 54 3.18 -7.37 -3.85
CA LEU A 54 3.34 -6.80 -2.49
C LEU A 54 3.74 -7.82 -1.41
N THR A 55 3.75 -9.12 -1.71
CA THR A 55 4.31 -10.10 -0.78
C THR A 55 5.84 -9.92 -0.61
N SER A 56 6.53 -9.30 -1.58
CA SER A 56 7.99 -9.06 -1.51
C SER A 56 8.41 -7.77 -0.79
N ILE A 57 7.48 -6.99 -0.22
CA ILE A 57 7.82 -5.78 0.57
C ILE A 57 8.59 -6.15 1.84
N GLU A 58 8.47 -7.39 2.33
CA GLU A 58 9.27 -7.86 3.46
C GLU A 58 10.75 -8.08 3.11
N LEU A 59 11.16 -8.10 1.83
CA LEU A 59 12.49 -8.61 1.45
C LEU A 59 13.40 -7.68 0.63
N ASN A 60 12.97 -6.54 0.08
CA ASN A 60 13.90 -5.56 -0.50
C ASN A 60 13.34 -4.13 -0.49
N PHE A 61 14.07 -3.21 0.16
CA PHE A 61 13.65 -1.84 0.50
C PHE A 61 13.71 -0.81 -0.64
N ASP A 62 13.68 -1.20 -1.92
CA ASP A 62 13.92 -0.27 -3.03
C ASP A 62 12.68 0.12 -3.83
N THR A 63 11.49 -0.39 -3.51
CA THR A 63 10.29 -0.03 -4.27
C THR A 63 9.06 -0.01 -3.38
N LEU A 64 8.69 1.18 -2.88
CA LEU A 64 7.30 1.46 -2.56
C LEU A 64 7.02 2.95 -2.40
N LEU A 65 6.28 3.48 -3.37
CA LEU A 65 5.69 4.81 -3.35
C LEU A 65 4.18 4.63 -3.25
N ILE A 66 3.66 4.70 -2.02
CA ILE A 66 2.22 4.81 -1.78
C ILE A 66 1.89 6.30 -1.79
N LEU A 67 1.07 6.74 -2.74
CA LEU A 67 0.48 8.08 -2.70
C LEU A 67 -0.83 8.06 -1.90
#